data_AF-A0A2W4PYR5-F1
#
_entry.id   AF-A0A2W4PYR5-F1
#
_cell.length_a   1.000
_cell.length_b   1.000
_cell.length_c   1.000
_cell.angle_alpha   90.00
_cell.angle_beta   90.00
_cell.angle_gamma   90.00
#
_symmetry.space_group_name_H-M   'P 1'
#
loop_
_entity.id
_entity.type
_entity.pdbx_description
1 polymer ?
#
loop_
_entity_poly.entity_id
_entity_poly.type
_entity_poly.pdbx_seq_one_letter_code
_entity_poly.pdbx_strand_id
1 'polypeptide(L)'
;MSPRRPCGFALIDALVALLLLAVTLAGACTTLIHTMRATHEALLVTRAVDLAADLAEELQDATSATQVGEALESWRSRIPTVLPTTGMAPGEIASLTRPQPPEGSGARAGVLELTLRWHGPPGREAGELRLPLLLDEALFAAIQPTPP
;
A
#
# COMPACT_ATOMS: atom_id res chain seq x y z
N MET A 1 58.40 -37.96 -16.41
CA MET A 1 57.82 -38.30 -15.10
C MET A 1 56.44 -37.65 -15.01
N SER A 2 55.38 -38.41 -15.27
CA SER A 2 54.01 -37.90 -15.20
C SER A 2 53.57 -37.87 -13.73
N PRO A 3 53.16 -36.71 -13.18
CA PRO A 3 52.71 -36.65 -11.79
C PRO A 3 51.41 -37.45 -11.64
N ARG A 4 51.45 -38.49 -10.81
CA ARG A 4 50.24 -39.20 -10.36
C ARG A 4 49.43 -38.24 -9.50
N ARG A 5 48.30 -37.75 -10.02
CA ARG A 5 47.39 -36.90 -9.25
C ARG A 5 46.70 -37.75 -8.18
N PRO A 6 46.67 -37.30 -6.91
CA PRO A 6 45.88 -37.96 -5.87
C PRO A 6 44.38 -37.80 -6.19
N CYS A 7 43.78 -38.81 -6.83
CA CYS A 7 42.39 -38.78 -7.29
C CYS A 7 41.33 -38.83 -6.17
N GLY A 8 41.70 -39.19 -4.93
CA GLY A 8 40.73 -39.31 -3.83
C GLY A 8 40.33 -37.97 -3.20
N PHE A 9 41.28 -37.05 -3.01
CA PHE A 9 41.01 -35.77 -2.35
C PHE A 9 40.30 -34.75 -3.25
N ALA A 10 40.50 -34.83 -4.56
CA ALA A 10 39.87 -33.91 -5.52
C ALA A 10 38.33 -34.07 -5.59
N LEU A 11 37.80 -35.29 -5.39
CA LEU A 11 36.36 -35.53 -5.37
C LEU A 11 35.70 -34.89 -4.14
N ILE A 12 36.34 -35.02 -2.97
CA ILE A 12 35.85 -34.43 -1.72
C ILE A 12 35.87 -32.91 -1.83
N ASP A 13 36.95 -32.33 -2.35
CA ASP A 13 37.06 -30.88 -2.55
C ASP A 13 35.98 -30.35 -3.50
N ALA A 14 35.72 -31.06 -4.60
CA ALA A 14 34.63 -30.73 -5.52
C ALA A 14 33.24 -30.84 -4.86
N LEU A 15 33.01 -31.85 -4.02
CA LEU A 15 31.75 -32.00 -3.27
C LEU A 15 31.56 -30.89 -2.25
N VAL A 16 32.62 -30.49 -1.54
CA VAL A 16 32.58 -29.36 -0.61
C VAL A 16 32.33 -28.06 -1.35
N ALA A 17 33.00 -27.83 -2.48
CA ALA A 17 32.75 -26.66 -3.33
C ALA A 17 31.31 -26.62 -3.84
N LEU A 18 30.77 -27.76 -4.29
CA LEU A 18 29.38 -27.87 -4.72
C LEU A 18 28.39 -27.62 -3.58
N LEU A 19 28.68 -28.12 -2.38
CA LEU A 19 27.86 -27.89 -1.19
C LEU A 19 27.85 -26.41 -0.80
N LEU A 20 29.01 -25.77 -0.76
CA LEU A 20 29.11 -24.34 -0.48
C LEU A 20 28.38 -23.52 -1.54
N LEU A 21 28.55 -23.85 -2.82
CA LEU A 21 27.84 -23.21 -3.92
C LEU A 21 26.32 -23.34 -3.75
N ALA A 22 25.82 -24.54 -3.42
CA ALA A 22 24.40 -24.78 -3.19
C ALA A 22 23.86 -23.93 -2.03
N VAL A 23 24.59 -23.85 -0.91
CA VAL A 23 24.21 -23.03 0.25
C VAL A 23 24.21 -21.53 -0.10
N THR A 24 25.23 -21.05 -0.82
CA THR A 24 25.30 -19.66 -1.26
C THR A 24 24.14 -19.31 -2.19
N LEU A 25 23.81 -20.20 -3.15
CA LEU A 25 22.72 -19.98 -4.08
C LEU A 25 21.36 -19.97 -3.37
N ALA A 26 21.14 -20.89 -2.42
CA ALA A 26 19.93 -20.91 -1.61
C ALA A 26 19.78 -19.63 -0.76
N GLY A 27 20.88 -19.12 -0.20
CA GLY A 27 20.92 -17.84 0.49
C GLY A 27 20.53 -16.68 -0.43
N ALA A 28 21.14 -16.59 -1.62
CA ALA A 28 20.85 -15.55 -2.61
C ALA A 28 19.40 -15.58 -3.12
N CYS A 29 18.82 -16.76 -3.32
CA CYS A 29 17.41 -16.88 -3.70
C CYS A 29 16.48 -16.33 -2.60
N THR A 30 16.79 -16.61 -1.34
CA THR A 30 15.98 -16.13 -0.21
C THR A 30 16.01 -14.61 -0.09
N THR A 31 17.19 -14.00 -0.26
CA THR A 31 17.31 -12.53 -0.23
C THR A 31 16.59 -11.88 -1.40
N LEU A 32 16.67 -12.46 -2.60
CA LEU A 32 15.95 -11.95 -3.78
C LEU A 32 14.43 -11.97 -3.58
N ILE A 33 13.89 -13.06 -3.02
CA ILE A 33 12.45 -13.16 -2.70
C ILE A 33 12.04 -12.08 -1.69
N HIS A 34 12.87 -11.85 -0.67
CA HIS A 34 12.60 -10.82 0.34
C HIS A 34 12.60 -9.41 -0.28
N THR A 35 13.59 -9.11 -1.12
CA THR A 35 13.67 -7.82 -1.82
C THR A 35 12.46 -7.59 -2.73
N MET A 36 12.04 -8.59 -3.50
CA MET A 36 10.87 -8.49 -4.38
C MET A 36 9.58 -8.23 -3.59
N ARG A 37 9.45 -8.82 -2.39
CA ARG A 37 8.30 -8.56 -1.51
C ARG A 37 8.33 -7.13 -0.97
N ALA A 38 9.50 -6.67 -0.51
CA ALA A 38 9.67 -5.32 0.00
C ALA A 38 9.41 -4.25 -1.07
N THR A 39 9.90 -4.44 -2.30
CA THR A 39 9.66 -3.50 -3.40
C THR A 39 8.20 -3.50 -3.84
N HIS A 40 7.55 -4.66 -3.86
CA HIS A 40 6.13 -4.74 -4.15
C HIS A 40 5.28 -3.98 -3.13
N GLU A 41 5.61 -4.09 -1.84
CA GLU A 41 4.90 -3.36 -0.78
C GLU A 41 5.12 -1.85 -0.87
N ALA A 42 6.35 -1.42 -1.09
CA ALA A 42 6.65 -0.01 -1.31
C ALA A 42 5.85 0.55 -2.49
N LEU A 43 5.77 -0.20 -3.59
CA LEU A 43 5.00 0.18 -4.77
C LEU A 43 3.50 0.29 -4.48
N LEU A 44 2.91 -0.62 -3.70
CA LEU A 44 1.50 -0.53 -3.30
C LEU A 44 1.23 0.70 -2.44
N VAL A 45 2.13 1.02 -1.51
CA VAL A 45 2.03 2.24 -0.68
C VAL A 45 2.13 3.49 -1.56
N THR A 46 3.09 3.55 -2.49
CA THR A 46 3.19 4.68 -3.43
C THR A 46 1.91 4.85 -4.23
N ARG A 47 1.34 3.76 -4.78
CA ARG A 47 0.07 3.81 -5.51
C ARG A 47 -1.10 4.30 -4.66
N ALA A 48 -1.15 3.90 -3.39
CA ALA A 48 -2.18 4.35 -2.46
C ALA A 48 -2.03 5.86 -2.14
N VAL A 49 -0.78 6.34 -2.03
CA VAL A 49 -0.47 7.76 -1.85
C VAL A 49 -0.85 8.56 -3.11
N ASP A 50 -0.50 8.07 -4.30
CA ASP A 50 -0.86 8.72 -5.57
C ASP A 50 -2.38 8.83 -5.71
N LEU A 51 -3.13 7.75 -5.43
CA LEU A 51 -4.59 7.79 -5.40
C LEU A 51 -5.16 8.80 -4.40
N ALA A 52 -4.53 8.94 -3.23
CA ALA A 52 -4.96 9.90 -2.23
C ALA A 52 -4.67 11.34 -2.65
N ALA A 53 -3.54 11.57 -3.33
CA ALA A 53 -3.19 12.87 -3.91
C ALA A 53 -4.17 13.24 -5.03
N ASP A 54 -4.49 12.31 -5.93
CA ASP A 54 -5.49 12.51 -6.99
C ASP A 54 -6.85 12.93 -6.40
N LEU A 55 -7.28 12.29 -5.31
CA LEU A 55 -8.52 12.68 -4.62
C LEU A 55 -8.42 14.07 -4.02
N ALA A 56 -7.30 14.40 -3.37
CA ALA A 56 -7.11 15.72 -2.77
C ALA A 56 -7.16 16.83 -3.82
N GLU A 57 -6.53 16.61 -4.98
CA GLU A 57 -6.57 17.53 -6.12
C GLU A 57 -8.00 17.68 -6.68
N GLU A 58 -8.70 16.57 -6.94
CA GLU A 58 -10.08 16.61 -7.44
C GLU A 58 -11.05 17.29 -6.45
N LEU A 59 -10.86 17.09 -5.14
CA LEU A 59 -11.65 17.76 -4.11
C LEU A 59 -11.34 19.25 -3.97
N GLN A 60 -10.10 19.65 -4.25
CA GLN A 60 -9.70 21.05 -4.22
C GLN A 60 -10.24 21.83 -5.43
N ASP A 61 -10.34 21.18 -6.59
CA ASP A 61 -10.93 21.75 -7.80
C ASP A 61 -12.47 21.79 -7.75
N ALA A 62 -13.08 20.94 -6.92
CA ALA A 62 -14.52 20.89 -6.78
C ALA A 62 -15.08 22.17 -6.13
N THR A 63 -15.94 22.87 -6.86
CA THR A 63 -16.55 24.14 -6.41
C THR A 63 -17.92 23.93 -5.76
N SER A 64 -18.49 22.72 -5.85
CA SER A 64 -19.82 22.41 -5.33
C SER A 64 -19.92 21.04 -4.67
N ALA A 65 -20.89 20.92 -3.77
CA ALA A 65 -21.31 19.68 -3.13
C ALA A 65 -21.48 18.50 -4.10
N THR A 66 -22.15 18.74 -5.23
CA THR A 66 -22.43 17.71 -6.24
C THR A 66 -21.14 17.23 -6.91
N GLN A 67 -20.23 18.16 -7.26
CA GLN A 67 -18.93 17.82 -7.86
C GLN A 67 -18.05 17.03 -6.90
N VAL A 68 -18.09 17.35 -5.60
CA VAL A 68 -17.39 16.58 -4.57
C VAL A 68 -17.91 15.14 -4.52
N GLY A 69 -19.23 14.95 -4.56
CA GLY A 69 -19.84 13.61 -4.60
C GLY A 69 -19.45 12.81 -5.84
N GLU A 70 -19.47 13.45 -7.02
CA GLU A 70 -19.06 12.83 -8.28
C GLU A 70 -17.57 12.48 -8.31
N ALA A 71 -16.70 13.38 -7.84
CA ALA A 71 -15.27 13.13 -7.70
C ALA A 71 -15.00 11.96 -6.78
N LEU A 72 -15.67 11.89 -5.62
CA LEU A 72 -15.50 10.80 -4.67
C LEU A 72 -15.92 9.46 -5.26
N GLU A 73 -17.05 9.40 -5.98
CA GLU A 73 -17.52 8.16 -6.60
C GLU A 73 -16.63 7.72 -7.77
N SER A 74 -16.22 8.67 -8.61
CA SER A 74 -15.25 8.45 -9.69
C SER A 74 -13.94 7.90 -9.13
N TRP A 75 -13.37 8.55 -8.12
CA TRP A 75 -12.17 8.11 -7.43
C TRP A 75 -12.34 6.70 -6.84
N ARG A 76 -13.46 6.44 -6.15
CA ARG A 76 -13.73 5.13 -5.52
C ARG A 76 -13.79 4.01 -6.56
N SER A 77 -14.31 4.30 -7.75
CA SER A 77 -14.34 3.35 -8.87
C SER A 77 -12.95 3.02 -9.43
N ARG A 78 -11.96 3.90 -9.26
CA ARG A 78 -10.56 3.69 -9.71
C ARG A 78 -9.77 2.81 -8.74
N ILE A 79 -10.09 2.80 -7.44
CA ILE A 79 -9.29 2.08 -6.43
C ILE A 79 -9.06 0.61 -6.78
N PRO A 80 -10.08 -0.19 -7.18
CA PRO A 80 -9.89 -1.61 -7.49
C PRO A 80 -9.00 -1.87 -8.71
N THR A 81 -8.81 -0.87 -9.58
CA THR A 81 -7.94 -0.99 -10.76
C THR A 81 -6.47 -0.82 -10.42
N VAL A 82 -6.17 -0.13 -9.31
CA VAL A 82 -4.80 0.24 -8.91
C VAL A 82 -4.31 -0.61 -7.72
N LEU A 83 -5.20 -0.88 -6.77
CA LEU A 83 -4.91 -1.61 -5.54
C LEU A 83 -5.59 -2.98 -5.49
N PRO A 84 -4.92 -4.00 -4.93
CA PRO A 84 -5.49 -5.33 -4.73
C PRO A 84 -6.56 -5.28 -3.63
N THR A 85 -7.83 -5.23 -4.04
CA THR A 85 -8.98 -5.08 -3.13
C THR A 85 -9.95 -6.26 -3.21
N THR A 86 -9.57 -7.33 -3.90
CA THR A 86 -10.41 -8.51 -4.13
C THR A 86 -10.93 -9.08 -2.82
N GLY A 87 -12.26 -9.15 -2.68
CA GLY A 87 -12.92 -9.71 -1.49
C GLY A 87 -13.21 -8.71 -0.37
N MET A 88 -12.77 -7.45 -0.48
CA MET A 88 -13.17 -6.38 0.45
C MET A 88 -14.44 -5.67 -0.02
N ALA A 89 -15.24 -5.21 0.95
CA ALA A 89 -16.40 -4.36 0.66
C ALA A 89 -15.95 -2.92 0.31
N PRO A 90 -16.69 -2.17 -0.53
CA PRO A 90 -16.33 -0.79 -0.91
C PRO A 90 -16.13 0.19 0.26
N GLY A 91 -16.88 -0.01 1.37
CA GLY A 91 -16.73 0.77 2.60
C GLY A 91 -15.54 0.38 3.46
N GLU A 92 -14.96 -0.81 3.22
CA GLU A 92 -13.75 -1.28 3.89
C GLU A 92 -12.49 -0.82 3.14
N ILE A 93 -12.57 -0.74 1.80
CA ILE A 93 -11.47 -0.29 0.94
C ILE A 93 -11.12 1.18 1.18
N ALA A 94 -12.13 2.02 1.31
CA ALA A 94 -11.97 3.44 1.47
C ALA A 94 -13.05 4.02 2.38
N SER A 95 -12.62 4.75 3.40
CA SER A 95 -13.53 5.48 4.30
C SER A 95 -12.98 6.85 4.62
N LEU A 96 -13.87 7.85 4.62
CA LEU A 96 -13.60 9.20 5.09
C LEU A 96 -14.23 9.34 6.48
N THR A 97 -13.41 9.52 7.51
CA THR A 97 -13.88 9.67 8.89
C THR A 97 -13.54 11.05 9.40
N ARG A 98 -14.41 11.67 10.21
CA ARG A 98 -14.05 12.88 10.92
C ARG A 98 -13.26 12.49 12.19
N PRO A 99 -11.99 12.88 12.35
CA PRO A 99 -11.32 12.76 13.63
C PRO A 99 -12.11 13.58 14.66
N GLN A 100 -12.49 12.94 15.77
CA GLN A 100 -13.20 13.61 16.85
C GLN A 100 -12.29 14.74 17.37
N PRO A 101 -12.70 16.02 17.28
CA PRO A 101 -11.85 17.12 17.70
C PRO A 101 -11.57 16.96 19.21
N PRO A 102 -10.32 17.19 19.66
CA PRO A 102 -10.05 17.25 21.09
C PRO A 102 -10.93 18.35 21.69
N GLU A 103 -11.60 18.05 22.80
CA GLU A 103 -12.51 18.97 23.49
C GLU A 103 -11.82 20.35 23.67
N GLY A 104 -12.39 21.40 23.06
CA GLY A 104 -11.86 22.76 23.14
C GLY A 104 -11.10 23.27 21.91
N SER A 105 -10.91 22.48 20.85
CA SER A 105 -10.30 22.96 19.61
C SER A 105 -11.30 23.73 18.74
N GLY A 106 -11.21 25.06 18.73
CA GLY A 106 -11.99 25.97 17.88
C GLY A 106 -11.56 25.98 16.40
N ALA A 107 -11.10 24.84 15.86
CA ALA A 107 -10.62 24.76 14.48
C ALA A 107 -11.79 24.89 13.49
N ARG A 108 -11.73 25.93 12.65
CA ARG A 108 -12.73 26.27 11.61
C ARG A 108 -12.59 25.46 10.30
N ALA A 109 -11.54 24.66 10.15
CA ALA A 109 -11.32 23.82 8.98
C ALA A 109 -11.69 22.36 9.31
N GLY A 110 -12.52 21.74 8.48
CA GLY A 110 -12.90 20.33 8.64
C GLY A 110 -11.77 19.43 8.18
N VAL A 111 -10.94 18.95 9.12
CA VAL A 111 -10.01 17.85 8.81
C VAL A 111 -10.83 16.57 8.64
N LEU A 112 -10.64 15.89 7.52
CA LEU A 112 -11.13 14.55 7.24
C LEU A 112 -9.96 13.57 7.30
N GLU A 113 -10.17 12.38 7.82
CA GLU A 113 -9.19 11.30 7.78
C GLU A 113 -9.60 10.33 6.68
N LEU A 114 -8.80 10.29 5.61
CA LEU A 114 -8.91 9.29 4.57
C LEU A 114 -8.20 8.02 5.02
N THR A 115 -8.96 6.94 5.13
CA THR A 115 -8.41 5.61 5.37
C THR A 115 -8.58 4.78 4.11
N LEU A 116 -7.46 4.30 3.57
CA LEU A 116 -7.36 3.41 2.42
C LEU A 116 -6.83 2.06 2.89
N ARG A 117 -7.50 0.97 2.51
CA ARG A 117 -7.12 -0.39 2.86
C ARG A 117 -7.02 -1.26 1.62
N TRP A 118 -6.01 -2.11 1.58
CA TRP A 118 -5.80 -3.08 0.50
C TRP A 118 -5.30 -4.42 1.03
N HIS A 119 -5.51 -5.49 0.27
CA HIS A 119 -5.07 -6.81 0.66
C HIS A 119 -3.54 -6.93 0.51
N GLY A 120 -2.90 -7.41 1.57
CA GLY A 120 -1.53 -7.88 1.51
C GLY A 120 -1.42 -9.24 0.79
N PRO A 121 -0.21 -9.67 0.43
CA PRO A 121 0.03 -11.03 -0.04
C PRO A 121 -0.43 -12.07 1.01
N PRO A 122 -0.73 -13.32 0.59
CA PRO A 122 -1.24 -14.35 1.48
C PRO A 122 -0.29 -14.57 2.68
N GLY A 123 -0.86 -14.51 3.89
CA GLY A 123 -0.11 -14.62 5.15
C GLY A 123 0.39 -13.28 5.74
N ARG A 124 0.00 -12.14 5.16
CA ARG A 124 0.26 -10.81 5.73
C ARG A 124 -1.04 -10.06 6.02
N GLU A 125 -1.00 -9.16 7.00
CA GLU A 125 -2.11 -8.26 7.30
C GLU A 125 -2.39 -7.31 6.13
N ALA A 126 -3.62 -6.82 6.04
CA ALA A 126 -4.00 -5.82 5.06
C ALA A 126 -3.15 -4.55 5.22
N GLY A 127 -2.75 -3.95 4.10
CA GLY A 127 -2.10 -2.64 4.13
C GLY A 127 -3.15 -1.57 4.43
N GLU A 128 -2.77 -0.59 5.25
CA GLU A 128 -3.62 0.52 5.62
C GLU A 128 -2.84 1.83 5.53
N LEU A 129 -3.42 2.82 4.84
CA LEU A 129 -2.90 4.18 4.71
C LEU A 129 -3.93 5.15 5.29
N ARG A 130 -3.48 5.98 6.23
CA ARG A 130 -4.30 7.03 6.83
C ARG A 130 -3.69 8.39 6.52
N LEU A 131 -4.49 9.27 5.92
CA LEU A 131 -4.05 10.59 5.49
C LEU A 131 -5.06 11.66 5.94
N PRO A 132 -4.59 12.75 6.56
CA PRO A 132 -5.45 13.89 6.83
C PRO A 132 -5.68 14.68 5.53
N LEU A 133 -6.95 14.86 5.17
CA LEU A 133 -7.43 15.74 4.12
C LEU A 133 -7.97 17.03 4.73
N LEU A 134 -7.60 18.17 4.15
CA LEU A 134 -8.10 19.48 4.54
C LEU A 134 -9.23 19.85 3.57
N LEU A 135 -10.46 19.90 4.05
CA LEU A 135 -11.59 20.40 3.28
C LEU A 135 -12.16 21.68 3.89
N ASP A 136 -12.70 22.54 3.01
CA ASP A 136 -13.50 23.67 3.42
C ASP A 136 -14.79 23.17 4.10
N GLU A 137 -15.22 23.89 5.14
CA GLU A 137 -16.36 23.54 6.00
C GLU A 137 -17.68 23.48 5.21
N ALA A 138 -17.81 24.34 4.18
CA ALA A 138 -18.97 24.37 3.30
C ALA A 138 -19.09 23.13 2.40
N LEU A 139 -17.96 22.60 1.93
CA LEU A 139 -17.92 21.39 1.11
C LEU A 139 -18.06 20.12 1.96
N PHE A 140 -17.57 20.17 3.21
CA PHE A 140 -17.71 19.09 4.17
C PHE A 140 -19.18 18.76 4.48
N ALA A 141 -20.04 19.77 4.65
CA ALA A 141 -21.46 19.57 4.93
C ALA A 141 -22.19 18.76 3.84
N ALA A 142 -21.66 18.75 2.61
CA ALA A 142 -22.22 17.99 1.49
C ALA A 142 -21.90 16.49 1.52
N ILE A 143 -20.81 16.10 2.20
CA ILE A 143 -20.34 14.71 2.24
C ILE A 143 -21.01 13.92 3.37
N GLN A 144 -21.58 14.62 4.36
CA GLN A 144 -22.29 13.94 5.44
C GLN A 144 -23.60 13.34 4.94
N PRO A 145 -23.88 12.04 5.21
CA PRO A 145 -25.22 11.50 5.00
C PRO A 145 -26.17 12.29 5.89
N THR A 146 -27.15 12.95 5.27
CA THR A 146 -28.20 13.67 6.00
C THR A 146 -28.86 12.66 6.94
N PRO A 147 -28.86 12.87 8.27
CA PRO A 147 -29.59 11.98 9.16
C PRO A 147 -31.08 12.02 8.80
N PRO A 148 -31.77 10.87 8.78
CA PRO A 148 -33.19 10.78 8.42
C PRO A 148 -34.09 11.54 9.39
#